data_AF-A0A163PYE9-F1
#
_entry.id   AF-A0A163PYE9-F1
#
_cell.length_a   1.000
_cell.length_b   1.000
_cell.length_c   1.000
_cell.angle_alpha   90.00
_cell.angle_beta   90.00
_cell.angle_gamma   90.00
#
_symmetry.space_group_name_H-M   'P 1'
#
loop_
_entity.id
_entity.type
_entity.pdbx_description
1 polymer ?
#
loop_
_entity_poly.entity_id
_entity_poly.type
_entity_poly.pdbx_seq_one_letter_code
_entity_poly.pdbx_strand_id
1 'polypeptide(L)'
;MIKTLIKSHVNMFLSKKLMFVLLIYILYTFYLKNIAIYYQLTYFEFTINALTDHYYILYCMIISFIFLLLNINNPNEECVWIRSGTFFNYFLSKIAAVVVNSILFVFLHILIALLMGFGLDFENKYTFIESNNLFILEKLEAIFSTPLESILPIVGYMIGGLTLLGIFLLFIRHFLKPGYVIGIIVVLYLMMLVGLRSDLDAEVPYLFLNNYVIFHHALAAAEERFYIFIFLGLLYIGFILWFTKKYWCKSFSFQLLDPLSKWNLSILFKKSNLFTIILLLCFIVISIAFTYKDITFKDLLTLVYFGHGTGYLRMLDFLRLIIYNGIPIYLLSIFLEKESLDKSIMVVIRLKKMKNWLFCILKSATLFIVSYICISLTIIILVSAFMGLPFNGYEYMKPFINDNGIGNLDTGYLLLIIISTKFLELLFSFLVIVTLFSLTKTSITGFIVIVSAYLIGLLKIAYLKYSPIGLSSLVRITEVFGEDQSLPYFVSFLILLISNVLLYAVLKSGLYKKSFSKG
;
A
#
# COMPACT_ATOMS: atom_id res chain seq x y z
N MET A 1 -18.34 -10.69 36.02
CA MET A 1 -18.38 -11.24 34.65
C MET A 1 -17.34 -10.62 33.70
N ILE A 2 -17.19 -9.30 33.62
CA ILE A 2 -16.13 -8.67 32.80
C ILE A 2 -14.73 -9.16 33.23
N LYS A 3 -14.47 -9.23 34.55
CA LYS A 3 -13.22 -9.79 35.10
C LYS A 3 -12.95 -11.25 34.68
N THR A 4 -13.98 -12.09 34.64
CA THR A 4 -13.83 -13.51 34.24
C THR A 4 -13.57 -13.66 32.74
N LEU A 5 -14.13 -12.76 31.92
CA LEU A 5 -13.84 -12.70 30.48
C LEU A 5 -12.42 -12.23 30.20
N ILE A 6 -11.99 -11.17 30.88
CA ILE A 6 -10.60 -10.70 30.79
C ILE A 6 -9.65 -11.83 31.18
N LYS A 7 -9.88 -12.49 32.33
CA LYS A 7 -9.05 -13.63 32.77
C LYS A 7 -9.01 -14.77 31.75
N SER A 8 -10.14 -15.10 31.14
CA SER A 8 -10.21 -16.14 30.09
C SER A 8 -9.38 -15.77 28.85
N HIS A 9 -9.54 -14.55 28.35
CA HIS A 9 -8.78 -14.05 27.19
C HIS A 9 -7.27 -13.93 27.47
N VAL A 10 -6.89 -13.56 28.70
CA VAL A 10 -5.49 -13.53 29.14
C VAL A 10 -4.91 -14.94 29.23
N ASN A 11 -5.66 -15.89 29.79
CA ASN A 11 -5.21 -17.28 29.86
C ASN A 11 -5.03 -17.93 28.47
N MET A 12 -5.85 -17.54 27.48
CA MET A 12 -5.70 -18.00 26.10
C MET A 12 -4.46 -17.43 25.43
N PHE A 13 -4.07 -16.20 25.79
CA PHE A 13 -2.83 -15.59 25.35
C PHE A 13 -1.60 -16.30 25.94
N LEU A 14 -1.67 -16.69 27.23
CA LEU A 14 -0.69 -17.50 27.96
C LEU A 14 -0.68 -18.99 27.50
N SER A 15 -0.52 -19.21 26.20
CA SER A 15 -0.47 -20.54 25.61
C SER A 15 0.96 -21.05 25.45
N LYS A 16 1.12 -22.35 25.16
CA LYS A 16 2.42 -22.95 24.81
C LYS A 16 3.13 -22.21 23.65
N LYS A 17 2.38 -21.52 22.79
CA LYS A 17 2.92 -20.70 21.70
C LYS A 17 3.71 -19.51 22.21
N LEU A 18 3.28 -18.89 23.32
CA LEU A 18 4.01 -17.79 23.95
C LEU A 18 5.38 -18.27 24.46
N MET A 19 5.45 -19.47 25.06
CA MET A 19 6.72 -20.04 25.53
C MET A 19 7.74 -20.22 24.39
N PHE A 20 7.28 -20.62 23.20
CA PHE A 20 8.13 -20.73 22.02
C PHE A 20 8.69 -19.36 21.58
N VAL A 21 7.88 -18.31 21.62
CA VAL A 21 8.31 -16.94 21.31
C VAL A 21 9.36 -16.46 22.31
N LEU A 22 9.13 -16.71 23.61
CA LEU A 22 10.09 -16.35 24.65
C LEU A 22 11.42 -17.11 24.51
N LEU A 23 11.38 -18.37 24.07
CA LEU A 23 12.59 -19.16 23.80
C LEU A 23 13.41 -18.55 22.66
N ILE A 24 12.76 -18.09 21.58
CA ILE A 24 13.44 -17.37 20.49
C ILE A 24 14.11 -16.11 21.05
N TYR A 25 13.42 -15.36 21.93
CA TYR A 25 13.99 -14.16 22.53
C TYR A 25 15.17 -14.45 23.46
N ILE A 26 15.13 -15.55 24.22
CA ILE A 26 16.27 -16.01 25.04
C ILE A 26 17.50 -16.28 24.16
N LEU A 27 17.32 -17.00 23.04
CA LEU A 27 18.42 -17.24 22.09
C LEU A 27 18.96 -15.93 21.49
N TYR A 28 18.08 -15.00 21.17
CA TYR A 28 18.45 -13.69 20.62
C TYR A 28 19.23 -12.83 21.61
N THR A 29 18.73 -12.74 22.85
CA THR A 29 19.38 -11.98 23.93
C THR A 29 20.72 -12.59 24.33
N PHE A 30 20.91 -13.91 24.17
CA PHE A 30 22.22 -14.55 24.34
C PHE A 30 23.24 -14.07 23.28
N TYR A 31 22.80 -13.96 22.02
CA TYR A 31 23.62 -13.37 20.95
C TYR A 31 23.97 -11.91 21.24
N LEU A 32 22.98 -11.09 21.65
CA LEU A 32 23.21 -9.69 22.03
C LEU A 32 24.15 -9.55 23.23
N LYS A 33 24.12 -10.49 24.19
CA LYS A 33 25.02 -10.47 25.34
C LYS A 33 26.48 -10.62 24.92
N ASN A 34 26.77 -11.49 23.95
CA ASN A 34 28.13 -11.65 23.44
C ASN A 34 28.64 -10.35 22.79
N ILE A 35 27.75 -9.65 22.08
CA ILE A 35 28.03 -8.32 21.53
C ILE A 35 28.28 -7.31 22.66
N ALA A 36 27.45 -7.30 23.70
CA ALA A 36 27.62 -6.40 24.84
C ALA A 36 28.95 -6.59 25.58
N ILE A 37 29.42 -7.84 25.72
CA ILE A 37 30.74 -8.13 26.30
C ILE A 37 31.87 -7.59 25.41
N TYR A 38 31.76 -7.75 24.09
CA TYR A 38 32.74 -7.23 23.14
C TYR A 38 32.84 -5.71 23.17
N TYR A 39 31.70 -5.03 23.25
CA TYR A 39 31.60 -3.56 23.34
C TYR A 39 31.55 -3.04 24.78
N GLN A 40 31.91 -3.83 25.80
CA GLN A 40 31.94 -3.40 27.21
C GLN A 40 30.71 -2.58 27.67
N LEU A 41 29.51 -2.95 27.19
CA LEU A 41 28.28 -2.24 27.53
C LEU A 41 27.90 -2.47 28.99
N THR A 42 27.36 -1.45 29.64
CA THR A 42 26.79 -1.59 30.98
C THR A 42 25.54 -2.47 30.95
N TYR A 43 25.18 -3.01 32.12
CA TYR A 43 23.97 -3.79 32.33
C TYR A 43 22.72 -3.08 31.81
N PHE A 44 22.60 -1.77 32.10
CA PHE A 44 21.43 -0.99 31.67
C PHE A 44 21.45 -0.68 30.17
N GLU A 45 22.59 -0.38 29.58
CA GLU A 45 22.71 -0.20 28.12
C GLU A 45 22.39 -1.48 27.35
N PHE A 46 22.83 -2.64 27.84
CA PHE A 46 22.47 -3.93 27.27
C PHE A 46 20.95 -4.12 27.26
N THR A 47 20.27 -3.80 28.37
CA THR A 47 18.81 -3.94 28.45
C THR A 47 18.08 -3.00 27.51
N ILE A 48 18.55 -1.76 27.36
CA ILE A 48 18.03 -0.81 26.36
C ILE A 48 18.21 -1.37 24.96
N ASN A 49 19.42 -1.82 24.62
CA ASN A 49 19.73 -2.35 23.30
C ASN A 49 18.83 -3.57 22.97
N ALA A 50 18.67 -4.49 23.92
CA ALA A 50 17.79 -5.66 23.77
C ALA A 50 16.29 -5.31 23.62
N LEU A 51 15.85 -4.17 24.16
CA LEU A 51 14.46 -3.70 24.06
C LEU A 51 14.22 -2.77 22.85
N THR A 52 15.27 -2.19 22.29
CA THR A 52 15.18 -1.22 21.19
C THR A 52 15.63 -1.77 19.85
N ASP A 53 16.15 -2.99 19.78
CA ASP A 53 16.52 -3.61 18.51
C ASP A 53 15.32 -3.73 17.56
N HIS A 54 15.27 -2.83 16.56
CA HIS A 54 14.14 -2.72 15.63
C HIS A 54 13.99 -3.96 14.74
N TYR A 55 15.07 -4.69 14.47
CA TYR A 55 14.99 -5.93 13.70
C TYR A 55 14.29 -7.03 14.48
N TYR A 56 14.64 -7.22 15.75
CA TYR A 56 13.93 -8.17 16.60
C TYR A 56 12.45 -7.79 16.78
N ILE A 57 12.18 -6.50 17.03
CA ILE A 57 10.82 -6.02 17.24
C ILE A 57 9.95 -6.29 15.99
N LEU A 58 10.44 -5.98 14.80
CA LEU A 58 9.68 -6.17 13.56
C LEU A 58 9.56 -7.63 13.13
N TYR A 59 10.67 -8.36 13.09
CA TYR A 59 10.68 -9.71 12.51
C TYR A 59 10.13 -10.77 13.46
N CYS A 60 10.21 -10.56 14.78
CA CYS A 60 9.80 -11.55 15.76
C CYS A 60 8.68 -11.04 16.68
N MET A 61 8.88 -9.91 17.34
CA MET A 61 7.99 -9.47 18.42
C MET A 61 6.58 -9.10 17.91
N ILE A 62 6.47 -8.24 16.89
CA ILE A 62 5.18 -7.79 16.35
C ILE A 62 4.43 -8.95 15.69
N ILE A 63 5.11 -9.77 14.87
CA ILE A 63 4.49 -10.92 14.20
C ILE A 63 3.94 -11.91 15.22
N SER A 64 4.73 -12.25 16.23
CA SER A 64 4.31 -13.20 17.26
C SER A 64 3.14 -12.65 18.08
N PHE A 65 3.16 -11.36 18.42
CA PHE A 65 2.05 -10.71 19.11
C PHE A 65 0.76 -10.73 18.30
N ILE A 66 0.82 -10.39 16.99
CA ILE A 66 -0.32 -10.50 16.07
C ILE A 66 -0.86 -11.94 16.04
N PHE A 67 0.03 -12.92 15.89
CA PHE A 67 -0.34 -14.34 15.82
C PHE A 67 -1.01 -14.83 17.11
N LEU A 68 -0.51 -14.40 18.27
CA LEU A 68 -1.12 -14.71 19.56
C LEU A 68 -2.52 -14.08 19.68
N LEU A 69 -2.69 -12.83 19.25
CA LEU A 69 -4.00 -12.15 19.27
C LEU A 69 -5.03 -12.80 18.35
N LEU A 70 -4.62 -13.28 17.17
CA LEU A 70 -5.51 -13.99 16.24
C LEU A 70 -6.03 -15.31 16.81
N ASN A 71 -5.28 -15.92 17.74
CA ASN A 71 -5.65 -17.18 18.39
C ASN A 71 -6.64 -17.03 19.56
N ILE A 72 -7.01 -15.82 19.98
CA ILE A 72 -7.92 -15.57 21.13
C ILE A 72 -9.40 -15.93 20.80
N ASN A 73 -9.65 -16.74 19.78
CA ASN A 73 -10.98 -16.97 19.22
C ASN A 73 -11.60 -18.22 19.79
N ASN A 74 -12.73 -18.05 20.46
CA ASN A 74 -13.55 -19.17 20.92
C ASN A 74 -14.76 -19.36 20.01
N PRO A 75 -15.16 -20.60 19.72
CA PRO A 75 -16.44 -20.90 19.05
C PRO A 75 -17.67 -20.47 19.87
N ASN A 76 -17.49 -20.13 21.16
CA ASN A 76 -18.59 -19.79 22.09
C ASN A 76 -18.80 -18.27 22.26
N GLU A 77 -18.38 -17.44 21.28
CA GLU A 77 -18.48 -15.97 21.35
C GLU A 77 -19.93 -15.48 21.51
N GLU A 78 -20.91 -16.19 20.96
CA GLU A 78 -22.34 -15.82 21.00
C GLU A 78 -22.93 -15.92 22.41
N CYS A 79 -22.66 -17.00 23.15
CA CYS A 79 -23.14 -17.17 24.52
C CYS A 79 -22.49 -16.17 25.49
N VAL A 80 -21.22 -15.83 25.26
CA VAL A 80 -20.51 -14.82 26.04
C VAL A 80 -21.09 -13.43 25.82
N TRP A 81 -21.46 -13.13 24.58
CA TRP A 81 -22.04 -11.85 24.20
C TRP A 81 -23.40 -11.63 24.84
N ILE A 82 -24.32 -12.60 24.80
CA ILE A 82 -25.65 -12.51 25.43
C ILE A 82 -25.53 -12.17 26.93
N ARG A 83 -24.58 -12.80 27.60
CA ARG A 83 -24.38 -12.60 29.05
C ARG A 83 -23.75 -11.24 29.40
N SER A 84 -23.08 -10.58 28.45
CA SER A 84 -22.40 -9.28 28.67
C SER A 84 -23.34 -8.06 28.70
N GLY A 85 -24.62 -8.26 28.39
CA GLY A 85 -25.66 -7.23 28.40
C GLY A 85 -25.62 -6.31 27.16
N THR A 86 -24.50 -5.63 26.92
CA THR A 86 -24.30 -4.80 25.74
C THR A 86 -23.05 -5.19 24.98
N PHE A 87 -23.10 -5.10 23.65
CA PHE A 87 -21.92 -5.35 22.81
C PHE A 87 -20.76 -4.43 23.16
N PHE A 88 -21.03 -3.17 23.51
CA PHE A 88 -19.98 -2.23 23.89
C PHE A 88 -19.21 -2.68 25.14
N ASN A 89 -19.91 -3.23 26.14
CA ASN A 89 -19.26 -3.78 27.34
C ASN A 89 -18.44 -5.03 27.04
N TYR A 90 -18.92 -5.88 26.12
CA TYR A 90 -18.16 -7.00 25.60
C TYR A 90 -16.88 -6.53 24.88
N PHE A 91 -17.00 -5.56 24.00
CA PHE A 91 -15.86 -5.00 23.26
C PHE A 91 -14.84 -4.35 24.20
N LEU A 92 -15.28 -3.59 25.19
CA LEU A 92 -14.42 -3.04 26.25
C LEU A 92 -13.70 -4.14 27.04
N SER A 93 -14.36 -5.26 27.33
CA SER A 93 -13.71 -6.38 28.02
C SER A 93 -12.60 -7.03 27.18
N LYS A 94 -12.77 -7.07 25.85
CA LYS A 94 -11.72 -7.53 24.91
C LYS A 94 -10.57 -6.53 24.81
N ILE A 95 -10.85 -5.23 24.76
CA ILE A 95 -9.82 -4.18 24.82
C ILE A 95 -9.01 -4.30 26.11
N ALA A 96 -9.67 -4.42 27.25
CA ALA A 96 -8.99 -4.58 28.54
C ALA A 96 -8.09 -5.83 28.57
N ALA A 97 -8.54 -6.94 27.97
CA ALA A 97 -7.70 -8.13 27.83
C ALA A 97 -6.47 -7.89 26.95
N VAL A 98 -6.60 -7.15 25.84
CA VAL A 98 -5.47 -6.77 24.97
C VAL A 98 -4.47 -5.89 25.73
N VAL A 99 -4.95 -4.93 26.52
CA VAL A 99 -4.08 -4.09 27.36
C VAL A 99 -3.29 -4.95 28.34
N VAL A 100 -3.96 -5.83 29.08
CA VAL A 100 -3.28 -6.75 30.02
C VAL A 100 -2.29 -7.66 29.29
N ASN A 101 -2.65 -8.20 28.13
CA ASN A 101 -1.77 -9.06 27.34
C ASN A 101 -0.53 -8.31 26.83
N SER A 102 -0.67 -7.07 26.38
CA SER A 102 0.48 -6.25 25.94
C SER A 102 1.45 -5.96 27.09
N ILE A 103 0.93 -5.62 28.27
CA ILE A 103 1.72 -5.38 29.49
C ILE A 103 2.47 -6.66 29.85
N LEU A 104 1.76 -7.78 29.93
CA LEU A 104 2.35 -9.08 30.28
C LEU A 104 3.42 -9.49 29.26
N PHE A 105 3.13 -9.33 27.97
CA PHE A 105 4.04 -9.68 26.89
C PHE A 105 5.35 -8.88 26.96
N VAL A 106 5.26 -7.55 27.08
CA VAL A 106 6.43 -6.69 27.22
C VAL A 106 7.17 -6.97 28.53
N PHE A 107 6.45 -7.15 29.64
CA PHE A 107 7.05 -7.48 30.93
C PHE A 107 7.90 -8.75 30.89
N LEU A 108 7.42 -9.81 30.23
CA LEU A 108 8.19 -11.04 30.06
C LEU A 108 9.47 -10.82 29.25
N HIS A 109 9.44 -9.96 28.22
CA HIS A 109 10.64 -9.61 27.46
C HIS A 109 11.63 -8.82 28.31
N ILE A 110 11.18 -7.83 29.08
CA ILE A 110 12.04 -7.08 30.01
C ILE A 110 12.68 -8.03 31.02
N LEU A 111 11.89 -8.95 31.59
CA LEU A 111 12.40 -9.92 32.57
C LEU A 111 13.50 -10.79 31.95
N ILE A 112 13.32 -11.29 30.73
CA ILE A 112 14.36 -12.06 30.02
C ILE A 112 15.60 -11.20 29.77
N ALA A 113 15.44 -9.96 29.29
CA ALA A 113 16.57 -9.06 29.05
C ALA A 113 17.37 -8.79 30.34
N LEU A 114 16.69 -8.53 31.46
CA LEU A 114 17.34 -8.34 32.77
C LEU A 114 18.07 -9.61 33.23
N LEU A 115 17.43 -10.78 33.15
CA LEU A 115 18.06 -12.05 33.53
C LEU A 115 19.31 -12.34 32.68
N MET A 116 19.27 -12.04 31.38
CA MET A 116 20.39 -12.28 30.48
C MET A 116 21.53 -11.28 30.70
N GLY A 117 21.23 -10.07 31.17
CA GLY A 117 22.22 -9.04 31.49
C GLY A 117 23.13 -9.39 32.67
N PHE A 118 22.77 -10.36 33.51
CA PHE A 118 23.60 -10.74 34.66
C PHE A 118 25.03 -11.12 34.23
N GLY A 119 26.01 -10.49 34.87
CA GLY A 119 27.44 -10.63 34.56
C GLY A 119 28.05 -9.47 33.76
N LEU A 120 27.26 -8.45 33.42
CA LEU A 120 27.73 -7.16 32.91
C LEU A 120 27.89 -6.15 34.06
N ASP A 121 28.65 -5.07 33.80
CA ASP A 121 28.91 -4.03 34.79
C ASP A 121 27.64 -3.26 35.14
N PHE A 122 27.37 -3.11 36.44
CA PHE A 122 26.13 -2.52 36.97
C PHE A 122 26.11 -0.99 36.98
N GLU A 123 27.03 -0.33 36.27
CA GLU A 123 27.11 1.12 36.24
C GLU A 123 25.91 1.74 35.50
N ASN A 124 25.37 2.83 36.05
CA ASN A 124 24.26 3.58 35.45
C ASN A 124 24.80 4.82 34.72
N LYS A 125 25.71 4.61 33.78
CA LYS A 125 26.31 5.65 32.94
C LYS A 125 26.36 5.15 31.51
N TYR A 126 26.24 6.07 30.55
CA TYR A 126 26.49 5.73 29.16
C TYR A 126 27.99 5.50 28.95
N THR A 127 28.34 4.40 28.27
CA THR A 127 29.71 4.07 27.89
C THR A 127 29.93 4.54 26.46
N PHE A 128 30.84 5.49 26.28
CA PHE A 128 31.15 6.06 24.98
C PHE A 128 31.95 5.07 24.15
N ILE A 129 31.30 4.45 23.16
CA ILE A 129 32.00 3.77 22.07
C ILE A 129 31.41 4.29 20.76
N GLU A 130 32.18 5.16 20.10
CA GLU A 130 31.97 5.60 18.72
C GLU A 130 31.94 4.36 17.81
N SER A 131 30.76 3.76 17.67
CA SER A 131 30.51 2.68 16.74
C SER A 131 29.17 2.89 16.07
N ASN A 132 29.16 2.84 14.73
CA ASN A 132 27.96 3.04 13.91
C ASN A 132 26.80 2.10 14.27
N ASN A 133 27.06 1.02 15.01
CA ASN A 133 26.04 0.04 15.44
C ASN A 133 25.28 0.44 16.70
N LEU A 134 25.71 1.47 17.45
CA LEU A 134 25.12 1.91 18.72
C LEU A 134 24.45 3.30 18.66
N PHE A 135 24.14 3.78 17.46
CA PHE A 135 23.49 5.07 17.19
C PHE A 135 22.23 5.37 18.04
N ILE A 136 21.54 4.33 18.51
CA ILE A 136 20.35 4.46 19.36
C ILE A 136 20.72 4.97 20.77
N LEU A 137 21.84 4.52 21.34
CA LEU A 137 22.27 4.92 22.68
C LEU A 137 22.69 6.39 22.71
N GLU A 138 23.38 6.86 21.68
CA GLU A 138 23.77 8.28 21.52
C GLU A 138 22.54 9.20 21.49
N LYS A 139 21.50 8.82 20.73
CA LYS A 139 20.23 9.57 20.69
C LYS A 139 19.48 9.57 22.02
N LEU A 140 19.60 8.51 22.81
CA LEU A 140 18.95 8.43 24.13
C LEU A 140 19.70 9.22 25.19
N GLU A 141 21.03 9.29 25.12
CA GLU A 141 21.86 10.13 25.99
C GLU A 141 21.52 11.62 25.82
N ALA A 142 21.25 12.06 24.59
CA ALA A 142 20.83 13.44 24.33
C ALA A 142 19.49 13.83 25.02
N ILE A 143 18.67 12.85 25.40
CA ILE A 143 17.33 13.06 25.97
C ILE A 143 17.28 12.70 27.46
N PHE A 144 18.00 11.68 27.89
CA PHE A 144 17.96 11.13 29.25
C PHE A 144 19.33 11.15 29.90
N SER A 145 19.38 11.64 31.15
CA SER A 145 20.61 11.75 31.94
C SER A 145 21.23 10.39 32.29
N THR A 146 20.40 9.34 32.43
CA THR A 146 20.88 8.00 32.76
C THR A 146 20.19 6.90 31.94
N PRO A 147 20.90 5.79 31.64
CA PRO A 147 20.32 4.62 30.96
C PRO A 147 19.05 4.10 31.64
N LEU A 148 19.05 3.98 32.97
CA LEU A 148 17.90 3.48 33.73
C LEU A 148 16.63 4.32 33.52
N GLU A 149 16.76 5.64 33.44
CA GLU A 149 15.63 6.56 33.21
C GLU A 149 15.01 6.36 31.83
N SER A 150 15.79 5.97 30.82
CA SER A 150 15.31 5.75 29.45
C SER A 150 14.46 4.49 29.28
N ILE A 151 14.63 3.48 30.15
CA ILE A 151 13.92 2.19 30.05
C ILE A 151 12.41 2.39 30.22
N LEU A 152 11.99 3.20 31.19
CA LEU A 152 10.57 3.42 31.48
C LEU A 152 9.77 3.99 30.30
N PRO A 153 10.19 5.09 29.62
CA PRO A 153 9.51 5.61 28.45
C PRO A 153 9.55 4.65 27.26
N ILE A 154 10.66 3.93 27.02
CA ILE A 154 10.76 2.92 25.96
C ILE A 154 9.69 1.82 26.17
N VAL A 155 9.61 1.29 27.40
CA VAL A 155 8.66 0.23 27.76
C VAL A 155 7.23 0.74 27.67
N GLY A 156 6.94 1.92 28.22
CA GLY A 156 5.63 2.53 28.18
C GLY A 156 5.15 2.76 26.74
N TYR A 157 6.04 3.24 25.88
CA TYR A 157 5.74 3.46 24.47
C TYR A 157 5.47 2.16 23.72
N MET A 158 6.29 1.14 23.91
CA MET A 158 6.11 -0.17 23.29
C MET A 158 4.79 -0.84 23.71
N ILE A 159 4.42 -0.74 24.99
CA ILE A 159 3.11 -1.20 25.48
C ILE A 159 2.00 -0.44 24.75
N GLY A 160 2.09 0.89 24.71
CA GLY A 160 1.14 1.75 23.99
C GLY A 160 0.95 1.33 22.52
N GLY A 161 2.05 1.17 21.77
CA GLY A 161 2.01 0.75 20.38
C GLY A 161 1.38 -0.62 20.16
N LEU A 162 1.77 -1.62 20.96
CA LEU A 162 1.17 -2.96 20.89
C LEU A 162 -0.33 -2.95 21.25
N THR A 163 -0.74 -2.13 22.22
CA THR A 163 -2.18 -1.97 22.51
C THR A 163 -2.94 -1.36 21.35
N LEU A 164 -2.40 -0.33 20.70
CA LEU A 164 -3.03 0.32 19.55
C LEU A 164 -3.22 -0.69 18.42
N LEU A 165 -2.17 -1.44 18.09
CA LEU A 165 -2.22 -2.52 17.11
C LEU A 165 -3.27 -3.57 17.49
N GLY A 166 -3.29 -4.02 18.74
CA GLY A 166 -4.24 -5.03 19.19
C GLY A 166 -5.70 -4.57 19.15
N ILE A 167 -5.98 -3.31 19.52
CA ILE A 167 -7.31 -2.71 19.43
C ILE A 167 -7.76 -2.62 17.97
N PHE A 168 -6.87 -2.23 17.07
CA PHE A 168 -7.18 -2.17 15.65
C PHE A 168 -7.50 -3.55 15.04
N LEU A 169 -6.74 -4.58 15.42
CA LEU A 169 -7.02 -5.94 14.98
C LEU A 169 -8.40 -6.41 15.45
N LEU A 170 -8.76 -6.14 16.70
CA LEU A 170 -10.10 -6.43 17.22
C LEU A 170 -11.18 -5.69 16.42
N PHE A 171 -10.93 -4.43 16.08
CA PHE A 171 -11.85 -3.60 15.31
C PHE A 171 -12.09 -4.14 13.90
N ILE A 172 -11.04 -4.35 13.11
CA ILE A 172 -11.15 -4.91 11.74
C ILE A 172 -11.85 -6.25 11.78
N ARG A 173 -11.43 -7.12 12.71
CA ARG A 173 -11.96 -8.48 12.80
C ARG A 173 -13.44 -8.51 13.14
N HIS A 174 -13.95 -7.55 13.89
CA HIS A 174 -15.39 -7.45 14.17
C HIS A 174 -16.21 -7.23 12.89
N PHE A 175 -15.71 -6.41 11.96
CA PHE A 175 -16.46 -6.01 10.77
C PHE A 175 -16.17 -6.85 9.53
N LEU A 176 -15.01 -7.51 9.46
CA LEU A 176 -14.53 -8.21 8.26
C LEU A 176 -14.39 -9.72 8.47
N LYS A 177 -14.58 -10.48 7.38
CA LYS A 177 -14.35 -11.93 7.37
C LYS A 177 -12.86 -12.25 7.58
N PRO A 178 -12.51 -13.40 8.18
CA PRO A 178 -11.13 -13.73 8.57
C PRO A 178 -10.11 -13.64 7.42
N GLY A 179 -10.49 -14.02 6.19
CA GLY A 179 -9.59 -13.91 5.03
C GLY A 179 -9.16 -12.47 4.71
N TYR A 180 -10.07 -11.50 4.82
CA TYR A 180 -9.73 -10.08 4.61
C TYR A 180 -8.92 -9.50 5.76
N VAL A 181 -9.20 -9.94 6.99
CA VAL A 181 -8.43 -9.54 8.18
C VAL A 181 -6.97 -9.94 8.02
N ILE A 182 -6.70 -11.20 7.64
CA ILE A 182 -5.34 -11.68 7.38
C ILE A 182 -4.67 -10.87 6.27
N GLY A 183 -5.39 -10.60 5.17
CA GLY A 183 -4.86 -9.78 4.07
C GLY A 183 -4.44 -8.37 4.51
N ILE A 184 -5.28 -7.68 5.30
CA ILE A 184 -4.97 -6.34 5.82
C ILE A 184 -3.76 -6.37 6.76
N ILE A 185 -3.68 -7.38 7.63
CA ILE A 185 -2.53 -7.58 8.54
C ILE A 185 -1.23 -7.73 7.74
N VAL A 186 -1.24 -8.57 6.70
CA VAL A 186 -0.07 -8.79 5.85
C VAL A 186 0.34 -7.50 5.15
N VAL A 187 -0.61 -6.72 4.62
CA VAL A 187 -0.31 -5.43 3.98
C VAL A 187 0.31 -4.45 4.97
N LEU A 188 -0.24 -4.33 6.18
CA LEU A 188 0.33 -3.44 7.20
C LEU A 188 1.71 -3.87 7.66
N TYR A 189 1.92 -5.18 7.78
CA TYR A 189 3.23 -5.73 8.09
C TYR A 189 4.26 -5.44 6.99
N LEU A 190 3.87 -5.60 5.71
CA LEU A 190 4.73 -5.23 4.59
C LEU A 190 5.02 -3.73 4.57
N MET A 191 4.02 -2.87 4.87
CA MET A 191 4.25 -1.43 4.99
C MET A 191 5.26 -1.13 6.11
N MET A 192 5.17 -1.80 7.26
CA MET A 192 6.16 -1.69 8.34
C MET A 192 7.57 -2.06 7.86
N LEU A 193 7.74 -3.17 7.12
CA LEU A 193 9.05 -3.55 6.60
C LEU A 193 9.60 -2.59 5.55
N VAL A 194 8.74 -2.14 4.63
CA VAL A 194 9.12 -1.17 3.59
C VAL A 194 9.52 0.16 4.22
N GLY A 195 8.73 0.63 5.19
CA GLY A 195 9.00 1.87 5.93
C GLY A 195 10.42 1.90 6.47
N LEU A 196 10.81 0.88 7.23
CA LEU A 196 12.12 0.82 7.86
C LEU A 196 13.28 0.67 6.87
N ARG A 197 13.09 -0.04 5.75
CA ARG A 197 14.18 -0.26 4.78
C ARG A 197 14.42 0.92 3.83
N SER A 198 13.42 1.77 3.64
CA SER A 198 13.46 2.86 2.65
C SER A 198 13.43 4.25 3.29
N ASP A 199 13.54 4.33 4.62
CA ASP A 199 13.43 5.55 5.44
C ASP A 199 12.13 6.36 5.20
N LEU A 200 11.13 5.74 4.55
CA LEU A 200 9.81 6.32 4.29
C LEU A 200 9.04 6.60 5.58
N ASP A 201 9.38 5.88 6.65
CA ASP A 201 8.84 6.11 7.98
C ASP A 201 9.31 7.44 8.59
N ALA A 202 10.42 8.03 8.12
CA ALA A 202 10.82 9.39 8.50
C ALA A 202 10.07 10.47 7.69
N GLU A 203 9.79 10.23 6.41
CA GLU A 203 9.13 11.21 5.53
C GLU A 203 7.61 11.31 5.74
N VAL A 204 6.95 10.16 5.95
CA VAL A 204 5.50 10.10 6.20
C VAL A 204 5.22 9.43 7.55
N PRO A 205 5.63 10.08 8.66
CA PRO A 205 5.72 9.44 9.98
C PRO A 205 4.42 8.82 10.46
N TYR A 206 3.30 9.48 10.19
CA TYR A 206 2.00 9.13 10.73
C TYR A 206 1.33 7.93 10.05
N LEU A 207 1.84 7.49 8.89
CA LEU A 207 1.28 6.36 8.13
C LEU A 207 1.84 5.02 8.62
N PHE A 208 3.09 4.99 9.05
CA PHE A 208 3.81 3.76 9.36
C PHE A 208 3.60 3.35 10.81
N LEU A 209 3.14 2.11 11.01
CA LEU A 209 2.84 1.59 12.34
C LEU A 209 4.10 1.37 13.19
N ASN A 210 5.28 1.24 12.56
CA ASN A 210 6.58 1.21 13.24
C ASN A 210 6.76 2.37 14.20
N ASN A 211 6.41 3.57 13.76
CA ASN A 211 6.58 4.79 14.52
C ASN A 211 5.64 4.86 15.72
N TYR A 212 4.61 4.02 15.80
CA TYR A 212 3.74 3.92 16.97
C TYR A 212 4.20 2.86 17.97
N VAL A 213 5.06 1.92 17.57
CA VAL A 213 5.54 0.80 18.41
C VAL A 213 6.98 1.04 18.89
N ILE A 214 7.84 1.57 18.02
CA ILE A 214 9.27 1.68 18.26
C ILE A 214 9.60 3.13 18.67
N PHE A 215 10.04 3.29 19.92
CA PHE A 215 10.23 4.61 20.54
C PHE A 215 11.28 5.48 19.82
N HIS A 216 12.45 4.92 19.50
CA HIS A 216 13.52 5.70 18.88
C HIS A 216 13.22 6.08 17.41
N HIS A 217 12.42 5.31 16.68
CA HIS A 217 11.91 5.72 15.36
C HIS A 217 10.91 6.88 15.48
N ALA A 218 10.02 6.84 16.47
CA ALA A 218 9.10 7.93 16.74
C ALA A 218 9.82 9.25 17.07
N LEU A 219 10.91 9.16 17.85
CA LEU A 219 11.79 10.29 18.14
C LEU A 219 12.54 10.77 16.90
N ALA A 220 13.10 9.86 16.11
CA ALA A 220 13.85 10.21 14.91
C ALA A 220 12.97 10.88 13.84
N ALA A 221 11.70 10.47 13.71
CA ALA A 221 10.82 10.96 12.67
C ALA A 221 10.10 12.27 13.02
N ALA A 222 9.91 12.59 14.30
CA ALA A 222 9.16 13.77 14.72
C ALA A 222 9.94 14.75 15.61
N GLU A 223 11.11 14.37 16.14
CA GLU A 223 11.92 15.17 17.07
C GLU A 223 11.05 15.84 18.14
N GLU A 224 10.92 17.17 18.12
CA GLU A 224 10.12 17.96 19.06
C GLU A 224 8.61 17.67 18.98
N ARG A 225 8.10 17.18 17.83
CA ARG A 225 6.67 16.94 17.58
C ARG A 225 6.18 15.57 18.02
N PHE A 226 6.96 14.84 18.83
CA PHE A 226 6.63 13.50 19.32
C PHE A 226 5.23 13.40 19.98
N TYR A 227 4.77 14.46 20.67
CA TYR A 227 3.44 14.52 21.27
C TYR A 227 2.29 14.32 20.28
N ILE A 228 2.50 14.60 18.98
CA ILE A 228 1.51 14.36 17.93
C ILE A 228 1.20 12.87 17.78
N PHE A 229 2.19 11.97 17.92
CA PHE A 229 1.96 10.53 17.85
C PHE A 229 1.06 10.03 18.98
N ILE A 230 1.29 10.50 20.21
CA ILE A 230 0.46 10.16 21.37
C ILE A 230 -0.97 10.66 21.14
N PHE A 231 -1.12 11.91 20.70
CA PHE A 231 -2.43 12.50 20.42
C PHE A 231 -3.19 11.76 19.31
N LEU A 232 -2.53 11.43 18.21
CA LEU A 232 -3.12 10.64 17.12
C LEU A 232 -3.52 9.24 17.58
N GLY A 233 -2.68 8.57 18.38
CA GLY A 233 -2.99 7.27 18.96
C GLY A 233 -4.24 7.30 19.85
N LEU A 234 -4.39 8.34 20.68
CA LEU A 234 -5.59 8.55 21.50
C LEU A 234 -6.83 8.85 20.67
N LEU A 235 -6.72 9.73 19.66
CA LEU A 235 -7.81 10.01 18.72
C LEU A 235 -8.26 8.75 17.99
N TYR A 236 -7.32 7.91 17.60
CA TYR A 236 -7.57 6.67 16.91
C TYR A 236 -8.34 5.66 17.77
N ILE A 237 -7.92 5.47 19.02
CA ILE A 237 -8.65 4.63 20.00
C ILE A 237 -10.05 5.22 20.24
N GLY A 238 -10.15 6.54 20.40
CA GLY A 238 -11.43 7.25 20.56
C GLY A 238 -12.38 7.04 19.38
N PHE A 239 -11.85 7.11 18.15
CA PHE A 239 -12.61 6.84 16.92
C PHE A 239 -13.13 5.40 16.90
N ILE A 240 -12.30 4.41 17.22
CA ILE A 240 -12.70 3.00 17.28
C ILE A 240 -13.81 2.78 18.32
N LEU A 241 -13.68 3.36 19.51
CA LEU A 241 -14.69 3.24 20.58
C LEU A 241 -16.01 3.91 20.19
N TRP A 242 -15.96 5.10 19.60
CA TRP A 242 -17.14 5.81 19.12
C TRP A 242 -17.83 5.04 17.99
N PHE A 243 -17.05 4.55 17.03
CA PHE A 243 -17.55 3.84 15.87
C PHE A 243 -18.20 2.51 16.26
N THR A 244 -17.55 1.73 17.13
CA THR A 244 -18.10 0.45 17.61
C THR A 244 -19.37 0.63 18.42
N LYS A 245 -19.46 1.69 19.24
CA LYS A 245 -20.70 2.03 19.97
C LYS A 245 -21.86 2.35 19.02
N LYS A 246 -21.59 3.05 17.91
CA LYS A 246 -22.63 3.55 16.98
C LYS A 246 -23.03 2.55 15.89
N TYR A 247 -22.10 1.72 15.41
CA TYR A 247 -22.28 0.89 14.21
C TYR A 247 -22.16 -0.62 14.45
N TRP A 248 -22.23 -1.09 15.70
CA TRP A 248 -22.02 -2.50 16.09
C TRP A 248 -22.82 -3.53 15.27
N CYS A 249 -24.13 -3.31 15.05
CA CYS A 249 -25.01 -4.29 14.38
C CYS A 249 -24.92 -4.27 12.85
N LYS A 250 -24.22 -3.32 12.25
CA LYS A 250 -24.13 -3.25 10.79
C LYS A 250 -22.95 -4.09 10.35
N SER A 251 -23.22 -5.27 9.79
CA SER A 251 -22.23 -5.93 8.93
C SER A 251 -21.85 -4.94 7.84
N PHE A 252 -20.56 -4.67 7.66
CA PHE A 252 -20.09 -3.86 6.54
C PHE A 252 -20.41 -4.58 5.23
N SER A 253 -21.60 -4.35 4.67
CA SER A 253 -21.93 -4.70 3.31
C SER A 253 -21.62 -3.48 2.46
N PHE A 254 -20.38 -3.39 1.99
CA PHE A 254 -20.03 -2.49 0.89
C PHE A 254 -20.80 -2.95 -0.38
N GLN A 255 -22.07 -2.58 -0.51
CA GLN A 255 -22.80 -2.62 -1.78
C GLN A 255 -22.44 -1.37 -2.61
N LEU A 256 -21.14 -1.16 -2.81
CA LEU A 256 -20.64 -0.03 -3.60
C LEU A 256 -20.83 -0.28 -5.11
N LEU A 257 -21.08 -1.54 -5.47
CA LEU A 257 -21.26 -2.00 -6.84
C LEU A 257 -22.60 -2.71 -7.03
N ASP A 258 -23.22 -2.40 -8.16
CA ASP A 258 -24.39 -3.10 -8.66
C ASP A 258 -24.03 -4.56 -8.94
N PRO A 259 -24.94 -5.53 -8.74
CA PRO A 259 -24.64 -6.95 -8.90
C PRO A 259 -24.03 -7.31 -10.26
N LEU A 260 -24.50 -6.64 -11.32
CA LEU A 260 -23.95 -6.81 -12.66
C LEU A 260 -22.52 -6.28 -12.78
N SER A 261 -22.25 -5.07 -12.28
CA SER A 261 -20.89 -4.52 -12.28
C SER A 261 -19.90 -5.40 -11.48
N LYS A 262 -20.38 -6.03 -10.40
CA LYS A 262 -19.59 -7.00 -9.63
C LYS A 262 -19.32 -8.29 -10.43
N TRP A 263 -20.31 -8.78 -11.16
CA TRP A 263 -20.13 -9.93 -12.05
C TRP A 263 -19.14 -9.62 -13.19
N ASN A 264 -19.30 -8.46 -13.85
CA ASN A 264 -18.37 -7.99 -14.88
C ASN A 264 -16.93 -7.88 -14.36
N LEU A 265 -16.74 -7.31 -13.17
CA LEU A 265 -15.42 -7.26 -12.53
C LEU A 265 -14.87 -8.66 -12.24
N SER A 266 -15.70 -9.63 -11.86
CA SER A 266 -15.23 -11.00 -11.63
C SER A 266 -14.71 -11.68 -12.90
N ILE A 267 -15.23 -11.29 -14.07
CA ILE A 267 -14.73 -11.75 -15.38
C ILE A 267 -13.37 -11.10 -15.69
N LEU A 268 -13.26 -9.79 -15.49
CA LEU A 268 -12.02 -9.03 -15.71
C LEU A 268 -10.89 -9.50 -14.79
N PHE A 269 -11.19 -9.71 -13.50
CA PHE A 269 -10.25 -10.18 -12.47
C PHE A 269 -10.21 -11.70 -12.30
N LYS A 270 -10.47 -12.47 -13.36
CA LYS A 270 -10.22 -13.91 -13.32
C LYS A 270 -8.76 -14.16 -12.96
N LYS A 271 -8.48 -15.20 -12.15
CA LYS A 271 -7.12 -15.54 -11.69
C LYS A 271 -6.08 -15.57 -12.80
N SER A 272 -6.44 -16.07 -13.99
CA SER A 272 -5.58 -16.08 -15.18
C SER A 272 -5.17 -14.66 -15.62
N ASN A 273 -6.12 -13.74 -15.66
CA ASN A 273 -5.91 -12.36 -16.12
C ASN A 273 -5.11 -11.57 -15.08
N LEU A 274 -5.38 -11.79 -13.80
CA LEU A 274 -4.59 -11.19 -12.72
C LEU A 274 -3.13 -11.67 -12.78
N PHE A 275 -2.91 -12.96 -13.01
CA PHE A 275 -1.57 -13.51 -13.16
C PHE A 275 -0.84 -12.90 -14.36
N THR A 276 -1.50 -12.76 -15.52
CA THR A 276 -0.86 -12.12 -16.70
C THR A 276 -0.54 -10.65 -16.46
N ILE A 277 -1.43 -9.89 -15.82
CA ILE A 277 -1.17 -8.48 -15.44
C ILE A 277 0.06 -8.39 -14.54
N ILE A 278 0.09 -9.16 -13.45
CA ILE A 278 1.18 -9.11 -12.47
C ILE A 278 2.49 -9.54 -13.12
N LEU A 279 2.50 -10.65 -13.86
CA LEU A 279 3.71 -11.17 -14.49
C LEU A 279 4.31 -10.18 -15.49
N LEU A 280 3.49 -9.59 -16.38
CA LEU A 280 3.97 -8.66 -17.39
C LEU A 280 4.41 -7.32 -16.77
N LEU A 281 3.68 -6.80 -15.78
CA LEU A 281 4.07 -5.58 -15.07
C LEU A 281 5.38 -5.79 -14.28
N CYS A 282 5.49 -6.89 -13.54
CA CYS A 282 6.74 -7.25 -12.85
C CYS A 282 7.89 -7.37 -13.85
N PHE A 283 7.68 -8.04 -14.99
CA PHE A 283 8.69 -8.14 -16.04
C PHE A 283 9.17 -6.76 -16.53
N ILE A 284 8.25 -5.82 -16.81
CA ILE A 284 8.61 -4.46 -17.21
C ILE A 284 9.45 -3.76 -16.13
N VAL A 285 8.94 -3.72 -14.89
CA VAL A 285 9.56 -2.97 -13.79
C VAL A 285 10.93 -3.55 -13.44
N ILE A 286 11.02 -4.88 -13.31
CA ILE A 286 12.26 -5.60 -13.02
C ILE A 286 13.27 -5.42 -14.16
N SER A 287 12.83 -5.49 -15.43
CA SER A 287 13.73 -5.28 -16.56
C SER A 287 14.40 -3.90 -16.52
N ILE A 288 13.66 -2.84 -16.18
CA ILE A 288 14.19 -1.48 -16.04
C ILE A 288 15.16 -1.44 -14.87
N ALA A 289 14.76 -2.00 -13.73
CA ALA A 289 15.55 -1.94 -12.51
C ALA A 289 16.91 -2.64 -12.64
N PHE A 290 17.02 -3.70 -13.45
CA PHE A 290 18.29 -4.36 -13.73
C PHE A 290 19.10 -3.75 -14.87
N THR A 291 18.46 -3.02 -15.79
CA THR A 291 19.15 -2.44 -16.96
C THR A 291 19.97 -1.22 -16.56
N TYR A 292 19.44 -0.39 -15.67
CA TYR A 292 20.07 0.87 -15.28
C TYR A 292 20.75 0.72 -13.92
N LYS A 293 21.99 1.24 -13.82
CA LYS A 293 22.73 1.33 -12.56
C LYS A 293 22.42 2.66 -11.87
N ASP A 294 22.49 2.67 -10.55
CA ASP A 294 22.35 3.87 -9.71
C ASP A 294 21.02 4.62 -9.98
N ILE A 295 19.91 3.88 -9.87
CA ILE A 295 18.56 4.41 -10.04
C ILE A 295 17.91 4.69 -8.69
N THR A 296 17.28 5.85 -8.55
CA THR A 296 16.39 6.13 -7.43
C THR A 296 14.97 5.59 -7.69
N PHE A 297 14.12 5.62 -6.66
CA PHE A 297 12.68 5.38 -6.83
C PHE A 297 12.04 6.31 -7.86
N LYS A 298 12.38 7.61 -7.84
CA LYS A 298 11.88 8.58 -8.82
C LYS A 298 12.38 8.27 -10.24
N ASP A 299 13.64 7.84 -10.38
CA ASP A 299 14.17 7.39 -11.67
C ASP A 299 13.39 6.17 -12.18
N LEU A 300 13.17 5.17 -11.33
CA LEU A 300 12.43 3.97 -11.72
C LEU A 300 10.97 4.30 -12.10
N LEU A 301 10.31 5.16 -11.32
CA LEU A 301 8.95 5.62 -11.60
C LEU A 301 8.89 6.37 -12.94
N THR A 302 9.82 7.29 -13.19
CA THR A 302 9.87 8.03 -14.47
C THR A 302 10.20 7.13 -15.65
N LEU A 303 11.13 6.19 -15.51
CA LEU A 303 11.54 5.27 -16.57
C LEU A 303 10.42 4.29 -16.97
N VAL A 304 9.65 3.80 -16.00
CA VAL A 304 8.48 2.93 -16.29
C VAL A 304 7.42 3.68 -17.11
N TYR A 305 7.21 4.96 -16.82
CA TYR A 305 6.21 5.78 -17.50
C TYR A 305 6.76 6.73 -18.57
N PHE A 306 8.04 6.60 -18.90
CA PHE A 306 8.74 7.48 -19.85
C PHE A 306 8.01 7.54 -21.18
N GLY A 307 7.67 6.35 -21.71
CA GLY A 307 6.93 6.21 -22.95
C GLY A 307 7.75 6.65 -24.16
N HIS A 308 7.11 7.32 -25.12
CA HIS A 308 7.74 7.62 -26.40
C HIS A 308 7.36 9.02 -26.91
N GLY A 309 8.36 9.80 -27.35
CA GLY A 309 8.17 11.14 -27.94
C GLY A 309 7.55 11.13 -29.34
N THR A 310 7.77 12.20 -30.12
CA THR A 310 7.29 12.31 -31.51
C THR A 310 8.48 12.46 -32.47
N GLY A 311 8.46 11.76 -33.61
CA GLY A 311 9.47 11.95 -34.65
C GLY A 311 10.84 11.31 -34.42
N TYR A 312 10.97 10.37 -33.46
CA TYR A 312 12.12 9.46 -33.33
C TYR A 312 11.64 8.04 -33.01
N LEU A 313 12.50 7.03 -32.98
CA LEU A 313 12.12 5.66 -32.57
C LEU A 313 13.16 5.12 -31.58
N ARG A 314 12.78 5.02 -30.31
CA ARG A 314 13.48 4.18 -29.32
C ARG A 314 12.70 2.88 -29.13
N MET A 315 13.19 1.80 -29.74
CA MET A 315 12.45 0.54 -29.84
C MET A 315 12.02 -0.01 -28.48
N LEU A 316 12.92 -0.01 -27.49
CA LEU A 316 12.64 -0.54 -26.15
C LEU A 316 11.55 0.27 -25.43
N ASP A 317 11.65 1.59 -25.46
CA ASP A 317 10.69 2.47 -24.78
C ASP A 317 9.30 2.41 -25.45
N PHE A 318 9.28 2.28 -26.77
CA PHE A 318 8.06 2.07 -27.54
C PHE A 318 7.39 0.73 -27.23
N LEU A 319 8.16 -0.36 -27.16
CA LEU A 319 7.64 -1.68 -26.80
C LEU A 319 7.09 -1.69 -25.37
N ARG A 320 7.80 -1.08 -24.42
CA ARG A 320 7.33 -0.92 -23.03
C ARG A 320 6.00 -0.17 -22.97
N LEU A 321 5.88 0.93 -23.73
CA LEU A 321 4.62 1.69 -23.83
C LEU A 321 3.47 0.83 -24.38
N ILE A 322 3.70 0.11 -25.48
CA ILE A 322 2.68 -0.76 -26.09
C ILE A 322 2.27 -1.87 -25.14
N ILE A 323 3.22 -2.54 -24.48
CA ILE A 323 2.91 -3.63 -23.55
C ILE A 323 2.13 -3.07 -22.36
N TYR A 324 2.62 -2.00 -21.75
CA TYR A 324 1.98 -1.40 -20.57
C TYR A 324 0.56 -0.89 -20.86
N ASN A 325 0.35 -0.14 -21.95
CA ASN A 325 -0.99 0.35 -22.29
C ASN A 325 -1.85 -0.77 -22.91
N GLY A 326 -1.24 -1.74 -23.60
CA GLY A 326 -1.92 -2.81 -24.31
C GLY A 326 -2.55 -3.86 -23.41
N ILE A 327 -1.95 -4.20 -22.26
CA ILE A 327 -2.50 -5.18 -21.31
C ILE A 327 -3.96 -4.86 -20.90
N PRO A 328 -4.27 -3.69 -20.32
CA PRO A 328 -5.62 -3.38 -19.89
C PRO A 328 -6.58 -3.26 -21.07
N ILE A 329 -6.11 -2.70 -22.20
CA ILE A 329 -6.91 -2.52 -23.41
C ILE A 329 -7.31 -3.87 -24.02
N TYR A 330 -6.39 -4.83 -24.09
CA TYR A 330 -6.62 -6.18 -24.59
C TYR A 330 -7.60 -6.98 -23.71
N LEU A 331 -7.45 -6.90 -22.38
CA LEU A 331 -8.37 -7.57 -21.48
C LEU A 331 -9.77 -6.97 -21.54
N LEU A 332 -9.87 -5.65 -21.68
CA LEU A 332 -11.13 -4.94 -21.86
C LEU A 332 -11.80 -5.27 -23.20
N SER A 333 -11.04 -5.45 -24.29
CA SER A 333 -11.61 -5.82 -25.59
C SER A 333 -12.19 -7.25 -25.56
N ILE A 334 -11.47 -8.21 -25.00
CA ILE A 334 -11.98 -9.59 -24.81
C ILE A 334 -13.22 -9.60 -23.93
N PHE A 335 -13.23 -8.81 -22.85
CA PHE A 335 -14.37 -8.70 -21.96
C PHE A 335 -15.61 -8.16 -22.69
N LEU A 336 -15.46 -7.08 -23.47
CA LEU A 336 -16.55 -6.53 -24.28
C LEU A 336 -17.11 -7.54 -25.28
N GLU A 337 -16.24 -8.32 -25.91
CA GLU A 337 -16.64 -9.33 -26.89
C GLU A 337 -17.41 -10.47 -26.23
N LYS A 338 -16.94 -10.98 -25.08
CA LYS A 338 -17.66 -11.99 -24.29
C LYS A 338 -19.03 -11.50 -23.83
N GLU A 339 -19.12 -10.29 -23.28
CA GLU A 339 -20.40 -9.68 -22.87
C GLU A 339 -21.37 -9.52 -24.04
N SER A 340 -20.87 -9.32 -25.26
CA SER A 340 -21.71 -9.21 -26.45
C SER A 340 -22.25 -10.56 -26.93
N LEU A 341 -21.47 -11.64 -26.77
CA LEU A 341 -21.82 -13.01 -27.18
C LEU A 341 -22.71 -13.69 -26.14
N ASP A 342 -22.41 -13.53 -24.85
CA ASP A 342 -23.11 -14.16 -23.72
C ASP A 342 -24.42 -13.43 -23.36
N LYS A 343 -25.01 -12.67 -24.30
CA LYS A 343 -26.31 -12.02 -24.12
C LYS A 343 -27.42 -13.06 -23.96
N SER A 344 -27.57 -13.59 -22.76
CA SER A 344 -28.83 -14.19 -22.36
C SER A 344 -29.88 -13.08 -22.29
N ILE A 345 -30.98 -13.27 -23.00
CA ILE A 345 -32.18 -12.41 -22.99
C ILE A 345 -32.56 -11.99 -21.54
N MET A 346 -32.29 -12.87 -20.58
CA MET A 346 -32.45 -12.68 -19.13
C MET A 346 -31.76 -11.43 -18.55
N VAL A 347 -30.54 -11.09 -19.00
CA VAL A 347 -29.77 -9.94 -18.49
C VAL A 347 -30.37 -8.62 -19.01
N VAL A 348 -30.84 -8.61 -20.26
CA VAL A 348 -31.49 -7.43 -20.87
C VAL A 348 -32.84 -7.17 -20.23
N ILE A 349 -33.63 -8.22 -19.97
CA ILE A 349 -34.91 -8.12 -19.25
C ILE A 349 -34.72 -7.52 -17.84
N ARG A 350 -33.68 -7.94 -17.11
CA ARG A 350 -33.43 -7.49 -15.73
C ARG A 350 -33.00 -6.02 -15.64
N LEU A 351 -32.30 -5.49 -16.65
CA LEU A 351 -31.77 -4.12 -16.63
C LEU A 351 -32.77 -3.06 -17.09
N LYS A 352 -33.92 -3.46 -17.65
CA LYS A 352 -35.03 -2.64 -18.18
C LYS A 352 -34.65 -1.68 -19.34
N LYS A 353 -33.41 -1.15 -19.38
CA LYS A 353 -32.92 -0.18 -20.38
C LYS A 353 -31.47 -0.50 -20.78
N MET A 354 -31.19 -0.49 -22.09
CA MET A 354 -29.84 -0.67 -22.65
C MET A 354 -28.82 0.39 -22.18
N LYS A 355 -29.29 1.58 -21.78
CA LYS A 355 -28.43 2.62 -21.18
C LYS A 355 -27.79 2.13 -19.87
N ASN A 356 -28.53 1.37 -19.07
CA ASN A 356 -28.06 0.88 -17.78
C ASN A 356 -26.99 -0.20 -17.95
N TRP A 357 -27.11 -1.03 -18.99
CA TRP A 357 -26.09 -2.01 -19.35
C TRP A 357 -24.77 -1.34 -19.76
N LEU A 358 -24.82 -0.35 -20.67
CA LEU A 358 -23.64 0.39 -21.08
C LEU A 358 -23.00 1.15 -19.91
N PHE A 359 -23.83 1.73 -19.03
CA PHE A 359 -23.34 2.36 -17.80
C PHE A 359 -22.64 1.35 -16.88
N CYS A 360 -23.17 0.13 -16.71
CA CYS A 360 -22.53 -0.91 -15.92
C CYS A 360 -21.19 -1.34 -16.50
N ILE A 361 -21.09 -1.49 -17.83
CA ILE A 361 -19.84 -1.83 -18.53
C ILE A 361 -18.80 -0.73 -18.34
N LEU A 362 -19.18 0.53 -18.58
CA LEU A 362 -18.29 1.67 -18.40
C LEU A 362 -17.83 1.77 -16.94
N LYS A 363 -18.74 1.57 -15.97
CA LYS A 363 -18.41 1.56 -14.54
C LYS A 363 -17.47 0.40 -14.16
N SER A 364 -17.65 -0.80 -14.72
CA SER A 364 -16.72 -1.90 -14.48
C SER A 364 -15.36 -1.66 -15.12
N ALA A 365 -15.33 -1.07 -16.32
CA ALA A 365 -14.08 -0.75 -17.01
C ALA A 365 -13.30 0.37 -16.32
N THR A 366 -13.97 1.42 -15.84
CA THR A 366 -13.31 2.49 -15.09
C THR A 366 -12.69 1.95 -13.80
N LEU A 367 -13.41 1.12 -13.05
CA LEU A 367 -12.87 0.48 -11.84
C LEU A 367 -11.70 -0.46 -12.14
N PHE A 368 -11.76 -1.20 -13.25
CA PHE A 368 -10.66 -2.04 -13.69
C PHE A 368 -9.42 -1.20 -14.06
N ILE A 369 -9.58 -0.11 -14.80
CA ILE A 369 -8.45 0.79 -15.14
C ILE A 369 -7.82 1.39 -13.88
N VAL A 370 -8.63 1.88 -12.93
CA VAL A 370 -8.11 2.39 -11.65
C VAL A 370 -7.32 1.32 -10.92
N SER A 371 -7.87 0.11 -10.82
CA SER A 371 -7.18 -0.99 -10.16
C SER A 371 -5.87 -1.39 -10.84
N TYR A 372 -5.82 -1.34 -12.18
CA TYR A 372 -4.63 -1.66 -12.96
C TYR A 372 -3.50 -0.66 -12.68
N ILE A 373 -3.82 0.63 -12.65
CA ILE A 373 -2.86 1.69 -12.30
C ILE A 373 -2.38 1.49 -10.85
N CYS A 374 -3.28 1.23 -9.90
CA CYS A 374 -2.89 0.94 -8.52
C CYS A 374 -1.95 -0.28 -8.42
N ILE A 375 -2.27 -1.38 -9.12
CA ILE A 375 -1.42 -2.58 -9.15
C ILE A 375 -0.04 -2.22 -9.72
N SER A 376 0.04 -1.46 -10.80
CA SER A 376 1.32 -1.05 -11.39
C SER A 376 2.17 -0.23 -10.42
N LEU A 377 1.57 0.73 -9.69
CA LEU A 377 2.28 1.52 -8.68
C LEU A 377 2.73 0.66 -7.50
N THR A 378 1.90 -0.29 -7.04
CA THR A 378 2.31 -1.20 -5.96
C THR A 378 3.48 -2.09 -6.36
N ILE A 379 3.55 -2.55 -7.61
CA ILE A 379 4.68 -3.35 -8.11
C ILE A 379 5.95 -2.49 -8.14
N ILE A 380 5.87 -1.24 -8.59
CA ILE A 380 7.00 -0.30 -8.58
C ILE A 380 7.54 -0.11 -7.16
N ILE A 381 6.66 0.15 -6.19
CA ILE A 381 7.03 0.33 -4.78
C ILE A 381 7.64 -0.95 -4.19
N LEU A 382 7.09 -2.12 -4.51
CA LEU A 382 7.62 -3.40 -4.02
C LEU A 382 9.01 -3.70 -4.60
N VAL A 383 9.21 -3.46 -5.89
CA VAL A 383 10.52 -3.68 -6.54
C VAL A 383 11.55 -2.69 -6.01
N SER A 384 11.19 -1.41 -5.87
CA SER A 384 12.11 -0.41 -5.31
C SER A 384 12.51 -0.73 -3.87
N ALA A 385 11.57 -1.17 -3.04
CA ALA A 385 11.84 -1.59 -1.67
C ALA A 385 12.72 -2.85 -1.61
N PHE A 386 12.47 -3.83 -2.50
CA PHE A 386 13.27 -5.05 -2.57
C PHE A 386 14.72 -4.76 -2.97
N MET A 387 14.93 -3.82 -3.90
CA MET A 387 16.26 -3.42 -4.37
C MET A 387 16.94 -2.37 -3.47
N GLY A 388 16.22 -1.81 -2.49
CA GLY A 388 16.77 -0.80 -1.58
C GLY A 388 17.10 0.52 -2.27
N LEU A 389 16.30 0.93 -3.27
CA LEU A 389 16.56 2.15 -4.01
C LEU A 389 16.28 3.39 -3.15
N PRO A 390 17.13 4.43 -3.20
CA PRO A 390 16.90 5.67 -2.48
C PRO A 390 15.62 6.36 -2.99
N PHE A 391 14.83 6.92 -2.07
CA PHE A 391 13.53 7.53 -2.41
C PHE A 391 13.67 8.94 -2.98
N ASN A 392 14.69 9.67 -2.53
CA ASN A 392 14.86 11.09 -2.80
C ASN A 392 15.78 11.40 -3.96
N GLY A 393 15.35 12.40 -4.75
CA GLY A 393 16.08 12.90 -5.89
C GLY A 393 16.04 11.97 -7.11
N TYR A 394 16.60 12.48 -8.19
CA TYR A 394 16.99 11.69 -9.35
C TYR A 394 18.50 11.43 -9.23
N GLU A 395 18.98 10.26 -9.62
CA GLU A 395 20.42 9.98 -9.75
C GLU A 395 20.73 9.77 -11.21
N TYR A 396 20.01 8.83 -11.84
CA TYR A 396 20.15 8.52 -13.25
C TYR A 396 19.53 9.60 -14.16
N MET A 397 18.38 10.18 -13.78
CA MET A 397 17.67 11.12 -14.66
C MET A 397 18.14 12.58 -14.53
N LYS A 398 18.98 12.91 -13.54
CA LYS A 398 19.58 14.25 -13.35
C LYS A 398 20.10 14.90 -14.64
N PRO A 399 20.96 14.24 -15.46
CA PRO A 399 21.52 14.85 -16.67
C PRO A 399 20.52 14.97 -17.83
N PHE A 400 19.37 14.31 -17.76
CA PHE A 400 18.34 14.34 -18.80
C PHE A 400 17.24 15.38 -18.52
N ILE A 401 17.23 15.94 -17.31
CA ILE A 401 16.32 17.01 -16.89
C ILE A 401 17.08 18.32 -17.14
N ASN A 402 16.51 19.21 -17.98
CA ASN A 402 17.12 20.51 -18.29
C ASN A 402 17.42 21.31 -17.02
N ASP A 403 18.45 22.15 -17.02
CA ASP A 403 18.71 23.15 -15.97
C ASP A 403 17.51 24.12 -15.75
N ASN A 404 16.61 24.21 -16.73
CA ASN A 404 15.33 24.95 -16.68
C ASN A 404 14.09 24.06 -16.44
N GLY A 405 14.26 22.74 -16.37
CA GLY A 405 13.22 21.77 -16.01
C GLY A 405 13.15 21.68 -14.50
N ILE A 406 12.33 22.56 -13.91
CA ILE A 406 12.08 22.75 -12.47
C ILE A 406 12.55 21.55 -11.64
N GLY A 407 13.69 21.78 -10.98
CA GLY A 407 14.41 20.78 -10.22
C GLY A 407 13.50 19.98 -9.30
N ASN A 408 13.68 18.67 -9.33
CA ASN A 408 13.17 17.78 -8.30
C ASN A 408 11.64 17.88 -8.09
N LEU A 409 10.84 17.71 -9.16
CA LEU A 409 9.38 17.56 -9.06
C LEU A 409 9.03 16.73 -7.81
N ASP A 410 8.17 17.29 -6.96
CA ASP A 410 7.67 16.60 -5.78
C ASP A 410 7.13 15.22 -6.20
N THR A 411 7.48 14.18 -5.44
CA THR A 411 7.00 12.81 -5.68
C THR A 411 5.49 12.78 -5.87
N GLY A 412 4.76 13.55 -5.05
CA GLY A 412 3.31 13.69 -5.13
C GLY A 412 2.81 14.31 -6.43
N TYR A 413 3.49 15.36 -6.93
CA TYR A 413 3.09 16.01 -8.18
C TYR A 413 3.33 15.11 -9.39
N LEU A 414 4.46 14.40 -9.42
CA LEU A 414 4.76 13.44 -10.47
C LEU A 414 3.79 12.24 -10.47
N LEU A 415 3.45 11.71 -9.29
CA LEU A 415 2.41 10.68 -9.16
C LEU A 415 1.05 11.18 -9.66
N LEU A 416 0.69 12.43 -9.35
CA LEU A 416 -0.55 13.04 -9.82
C LEU A 416 -0.60 13.09 -11.35
N ILE A 417 0.49 13.52 -12.01
CA ILE A 417 0.61 13.53 -13.47
C ILE A 417 0.43 12.13 -14.04
N ILE A 418 1.14 11.14 -13.50
CA ILE A 418 1.07 9.75 -14.00
C ILE A 418 -0.34 9.20 -13.85
N ILE A 419 -0.93 9.30 -12.65
CA ILE A 419 -2.25 8.73 -12.36
C ILE A 419 -3.31 9.38 -13.24
N SER A 420 -3.31 10.72 -13.34
CA SER A 420 -4.34 11.44 -14.10
C SER A 420 -4.23 11.17 -15.61
N THR A 421 -3.04 11.28 -16.19
CA THR A 421 -2.82 11.12 -17.63
C THR A 421 -3.02 9.66 -18.07
N LYS A 422 -2.50 8.68 -17.31
CA LYS A 422 -2.69 7.25 -17.63
C LYS A 422 -4.15 6.83 -17.50
N PHE A 423 -4.84 7.29 -16.47
CA PHE A 423 -6.26 7.02 -16.31
C PHE A 423 -7.06 7.54 -17.51
N LEU A 424 -6.85 8.80 -17.89
CA LEU A 424 -7.58 9.42 -18.98
C LEU A 424 -7.24 8.81 -20.35
N GLU A 425 -5.99 8.47 -20.63
CA GLU A 425 -5.62 7.85 -21.91
C GLU A 425 -6.15 6.42 -22.04
N LEU A 426 -6.09 5.61 -20.97
CA LEU A 426 -6.65 4.25 -20.96
C LEU A 426 -8.18 4.29 -21.09
N LEU A 427 -8.85 5.25 -20.44
CA LEU A 427 -10.28 5.47 -20.65
C LEU A 427 -10.60 5.88 -22.07
N PHE A 428 -9.83 6.81 -22.65
CA PHE A 428 -10.03 7.26 -24.02
C PHE A 428 -9.91 6.07 -24.99
N SER A 429 -8.85 5.28 -24.83
CA SER A 429 -8.61 4.08 -25.61
C SER A 429 -9.77 3.09 -25.50
N PHE A 430 -10.27 2.85 -24.29
CA PHE A 430 -11.42 1.97 -24.10
C PHE A 430 -12.70 2.53 -24.75
N LEU A 431 -12.97 3.83 -24.64
CA LEU A 431 -14.12 4.46 -25.29
C LEU A 431 -14.04 4.35 -26.82
N VAL A 432 -12.85 4.49 -27.41
CA VAL A 432 -12.61 4.25 -28.85
C VAL A 432 -12.94 2.80 -29.23
N ILE A 433 -12.57 1.81 -28.41
CA ILE A 433 -12.97 0.42 -28.66
C ILE A 433 -14.48 0.27 -28.59
N VAL A 434 -15.15 0.84 -27.58
CA VAL A 434 -16.61 0.72 -27.44
C VAL A 434 -17.33 1.37 -28.62
N THR A 435 -16.85 2.52 -29.11
CA THR A 435 -17.45 3.21 -30.27
C THR A 435 -17.26 2.40 -31.54
N LEU A 436 -16.04 1.93 -31.83
CA LEU A 436 -15.77 1.09 -33.01
C LEU A 436 -16.46 -0.27 -32.95
N PHE A 437 -16.56 -0.85 -31.76
CA PHE A 437 -17.32 -2.07 -31.51
C PHE A 437 -18.81 -1.86 -31.85
N SER A 438 -19.37 -0.69 -31.52
CA SER A 438 -20.76 -0.38 -31.87
C SER A 438 -21.01 -0.22 -33.37
N LEU A 439 -19.96 0.00 -34.17
CA LEU A 439 -20.06 0.11 -35.63
C LEU A 439 -19.77 -1.22 -36.33
N THR A 440 -18.70 -1.91 -35.91
CA THR A 440 -18.14 -3.08 -36.60
C THR A 440 -18.53 -4.42 -35.99
N LYS A 441 -19.13 -4.41 -34.78
CA LYS A 441 -19.49 -5.59 -33.98
C LYS A 441 -18.34 -6.51 -33.57
N THR A 442 -17.09 -6.10 -33.79
CA THR A 442 -15.90 -6.86 -33.42
C THR A 442 -14.98 -5.97 -32.59
N SER A 443 -14.40 -6.50 -31.50
CA SER A 443 -13.53 -5.71 -30.60
C SER A 443 -12.13 -5.52 -31.17
N ILE A 444 -11.74 -6.43 -32.06
CA ILE A 444 -10.44 -6.50 -32.74
C ILE A 444 -10.15 -5.23 -33.56
N THR A 445 -11.17 -4.68 -34.24
CA THR A 445 -11.01 -3.46 -35.05
C THR A 445 -10.57 -2.28 -34.18
N GLY A 446 -11.18 -2.10 -33.02
CA GLY A 446 -10.80 -1.05 -32.07
C GLY A 446 -9.38 -1.24 -31.54
N PHE A 447 -8.99 -2.47 -31.22
CA PHE A 447 -7.64 -2.78 -30.77
C PHE A 447 -6.58 -2.45 -31.84
N ILE A 448 -6.80 -2.87 -33.09
CA ILE A 448 -5.90 -2.58 -34.21
C ILE A 448 -5.78 -1.07 -34.44
N VAL A 449 -6.90 -0.33 -34.38
CA VAL A 449 -6.90 1.12 -34.53
C VAL A 449 -6.03 1.79 -33.46
N ILE A 450 -6.11 1.36 -32.21
CA ILE A 450 -5.29 1.91 -31.13
C ILE A 450 -3.79 1.62 -31.35
N VAL A 451 -3.43 0.38 -31.66
CA VAL A 451 -2.03 0.02 -31.94
C VAL A 451 -1.50 0.81 -33.13
N SER A 452 -2.29 0.95 -34.19
CA SER A 452 -1.94 1.77 -35.35
C SER A 452 -1.77 3.25 -35.01
N ALA A 453 -2.57 3.78 -34.08
CA ALA A 453 -2.45 5.17 -33.64
C ALA A 453 -1.15 5.42 -32.84
N TYR A 454 -0.68 4.46 -32.04
CA TYR A 454 0.65 4.54 -31.42
C TYR A 454 1.76 4.56 -32.46
N LEU A 455 1.63 3.76 -33.54
CA LEU A 455 2.60 3.76 -34.65
C LEU A 455 2.60 5.07 -35.44
N ILE A 456 1.43 5.66 -35.69
CA ILE A 456 1.32 6.98 -36.33
C ILE A 456 2.04 8.05 -35.50
N GLY A 457 2.01 7.94 -34.17
CA GLY A 457 2.73 8.81 -33.24
C GLY A 457 4.25 8.84 -33.41
N LEU A 458 4.84 7.93 -34.19
CA LEU A 458 6.27 7.92 -34.54
C LEU A 458 6.62 8.97 -35.61
N LEU A 459 5.65 9.41 -36.41
CA LEU A 459 5.88 10.35 -37.50
C LEU A 459 6.14 11.76 -36.96
N LYS A 460 7.10 12.48 -37.57
CA LYS A 460 7.46 13.85 -37.20
C LYS A 460 6.49 14.87 -37.83
N ILE A 461 5.23 14.87 -37.38
CA ILE A 461 4.18 15.79 -37.85
C ILE A 461 3.76 16.70 -36.70
N ALA A 462 3.75 18.02 -36.90
CA ALA A 462 3.47 19.01 -35.85
C ALA A 462 2.13 18.79 -35.13
N TYR A 463 1.08 18.39 -35.86
CA TYR A 463 -0.25 18.14 -35.30
C TYR A 463 -0.35 16.88 -34.44
N LEU A 464 0.55 15.91 -34.60
CA LEU A 464 0.54 14.66 -33.82
C LEU A 464 0.92 14.89 -32.35
N LYS A 465 1.52 16.04 -32.02
CA LYS A 465 1.75 16.46 -30.64
C LYS A 465 0.45 16.48 -29.83
N TYR A 466 -0.68 16.79 -30.46
CA TYR A 466 -1.99 16.90 -29.81
C TYR A 466 -2.82 15.59 -29.84
N SER A 467 -2.27 14.50 -30.37
CA SER A 467 -2.99 13.22 -30.45
C SER A 467 -3.26 12.67 -29.05
N PRO A 468 -4.52 12.37 -28.67
CA PRO A 468 -4.85 11.80 -27.34
C PRO A 468 -4.09 10.51 -27.01
N ILE A 469 -3.75 9.72 -28.03
CA ILE A 469 -3.02 8.46 -27.88
C ILE A 469 -1.52 8.78 -27.79
N GLY A 470 -0.90 8.37 -26.69
CA GLY A 470 0.49 8.62 -26.33
C GLY A 470 0.73 9.86 -25.45
N LEU A 471 -0.28 10.69 -25.14
CA LEU A 471 -0.09 11.89 -24.29
C LEU A 471 0.26 11.58 -22.83
N SER A 472 -0.01 10.36 -22.35
CA SER A 472 0.43 9.91 -21.02
C SER A 472 1.90 9.54 -20.95
N SER A 473 2.67 9.63 -22.04
CA SER A 473 4.12 9.47 -22.00
C SER A 473 4.76 10.70 -21.35
N LEU A 474 5.57 10.49 -20.32
CA LEU A 474 6.19 11.61 -19.58
C LEU A 474 7.09 12.47 -20.47
N VAL A 475 7.67 11.89 -21.52
CA VAL A 475 8.49 12.63 -22.49
C VAL A 475 7.71 13.72 -23.23
N ARG A 476 6.38 13.58 -23.34
CA ARG A 476 5.53 14.58 -24.00
C ARG A 476 5.03 15.66 -23.04
N ILE A 477 5.48 15.67 -21.78
CA ILE A 477 5.06 16.63 -20.76
C ILE A 477 6.20 17.63 -20.48
N THR A 478 5.94 18.92 -20.70
CA THR A 478 6.97 19.98 -20.63
C THR A 478 7.64 20.04 -19.27
N GLU A 479 6.86 19.86 -18.21
CA GLU A 479 7.29 19.96 -16.83
C GLU A 479 8.32 18.87 -16.47
N VAL A 480 8.42 17.80 -17.28
CA VAL A 480 9.33 16.67 -17.03
C VAL A 480 10.56 16.68 -17.94
N PHE A 481 10.44 17.04 -19.24
CA PHE A 481 11.56 16.93 -20.21
C PHE A 481 11.78 18.13 -21.16
N GLY A 482 11.11 19.28 -20.96
CA GLY A 482 11.40 20.52 -21.71
C GLY A 482 10.80 20.61 -23.13
N GLU A 483 10.88 21.80 -23.73
CA GLU A 483 9.89 22.37 -24.68
C GLU A 483 9.87 21.82 -26.13
N ASP A 484 10.94 21.22 -26.66
CA ASP A 484 11.06 21.01 -28.12
C ASP A 484 9.99 20.08 -28.72
N GLN A 485 9.42 19.17 -27.92
CA GLN A 485 8.43 18.18 -28.37
C GLN A 485 7.26 17.94 -27.42
N SER A 486 7.16 18.72 -26.34
CA SER A 486 6.25 18.44 -25.24
C SER A 486 5.11 19.47 -25.16
N LEU A 487 4.05 19.12 -24.45
CA LEU A 487 2.93 19.98 -24.11
C LEU A 487 2.87 20.18 -22.59
N PRO A 488 2.43 21.34 -22.11
CA PRO A 488 2.12 21.54 -20.69
C PRO A 488 1.17 20.47 -20.18
N TYR A 489 1.42 19.98 -18.97
CA TYR A 489 0.58 18.98 -18.30
C TYR A 489 -0.89 19.39 -18.33
N PHE A 490 -1.17 20.67 -18.03
CA PHE A 490 -2.54 21.20 -18.03
C PHE A 490 -3.21 21.09 -19.41
N VAL A 491 -2.48 21.37 -20.49
CA VAL A 491 -2.98 21.27 -21.87
C VAL A 491 -3.23 19.80 -22.24
N SER A 492 -2.28 18.92 -21.92
CA SER A 492 -2.39 17.48 -22.15
C SER A 492 -3.59 16.88 -21.41
N PHE A 493 -3.78 17.27 -20.15
CA PHE A 493 -4.92 16.88 -19.33
C PHE A 493 -6.25 17.35 -19.94
N LEU A 494 -6.34 18.61 -20.37
CA LEU A 494 -7.54 19.15 -21.01
C LEU A 494 -7.89 18.43 -22.31
N ILE A 495 -6.91 18.15 -23.17
CA ILE A 495 -7.12 17.41 -24.43
C ILE A 495 -7.69 16.03 -24.13
N LEU A 496 -7.10 15.32 -23.17
CA LEU A 496 -7.56 14.00 -22.75
C LEU A 496 -8.96 14.05 -22.12
N LEU A 497 -9.27 15.07 -21.31
CA LEU A 497 -10.58 15.22 -20.69
C LEU A 497 -11.66 15.53 -21.74
N ILE A 498 -11.43 16.51 -22.61
CA ILE A 498 -12.37 16.92 -23.65
C ILE A 498 -12.63 15.75 -24.61
N SER A 499 -11.58 15.04 -25.04
CA SER A 499 -11.72 13.90 -25.94
C SER A 499 -12.53 12.75 -25.32
N ASN A 500 -12.32 12.44 -24.04
CA ASN A 500 -13.15 11.48 -23.30
C ASN A 500 -14.62 11.92 -23.22
N VAL A 501 -14.88 13.20 -22.90
CA VAL A 501 -16.25 13.74 -22.81
C VAL A 501 -16.96 13.69 -24.16
N LEU A 502 -16.28 14.06 -25.25
CA LEU A 502 -16.82 13.99 -26.61
C LEU A 502 -17.17 12.55 -27.00
N LEU A 503 -16.27 11.60 -26.80
CA LEU A 503 -16.55 10.18 -27.11
C LEU A 503 -17.70 9.63 -26.27
N TYR A 504 -17.77 9.99 -25.00
CA TYR A 504 -18.88 9.59 -24.14
C TYR A 504 -20.22 10.21 -24.59
N ALA A 505 -20.22 11.48 -25.01
CA ALA A 505 -21.40 12.14 -25.58
C ALA A 505 -21.86 11.46 -26.88
N VAL A 506 -20.91 11.11 -27.75
CA VAL A 506 -21.14 10.36 -28.99
C VAL A 506 -21.77 8.99 -28.69
N LEU A 507 -21.29 8.26 -27.69
CA LEU A 507 -21.94 7.02 -27.25
C LEU A 507 -23.36 7.29 -26.74
N LYS A 508 -23.53 8.28 -25.87
CA LYS A 508 -24.84 8.62 -25.26
C LYS A 508 -25.90 9.04 -26.30
N SER A 509 -25.49 9.60 -27.44
CA SER A 509 -26.37 10.00 -28.55
C SER A 509 -27.17 8.83 -29.15
N GLY A 510 -26.78 7.58 -28.87
CA GLY A 510 -27.56 6.40 -29.22
C GLY A 510 -26.87 5.45 -30.20
N LEU A 511 -25.59 5.66 -30.53
CA LEU A 511 -24.81 4.75 -31.37
C LEU A 511 -24.79 3.32 -30.82
N TYR A 512 -24.73 3.15 -29.49
CA TYR A 512 -24.83 1.84 -28.85
C TYR A 512 -26.15 1.11 -29.11
N LYS A 513 -27.23 1.80 -29.53
CA LYS A 513 -28.49 1.13 -29.86
C LYS A 513 -28.41 0.40 -31.19
N LYS A 514 -27.66 0.91 -32.17
CA LYS A 514 -27.59 0.34 -33.53
C LYS A 514 -26.93 -1.04 -33.58
N SER A 515 -25.93 -1.31 -32.74
CA SER A 515 -25.27 -2.62 -32.68
C SER A 515 -26.06 -3.68 -31.92
N PHE A 516 -26.93 -3.25 -30.99
CA PHE A 516 -27.48 -4.14 -29.96
C PHE A 516 -29.00 -4.28 -29.98
N SER A 517 -29.72 -3.71 -30.96
CA SER A 517 -31.18 -3.79 -31.10
C SER A 517 -31.71 -4.80 -32.13
N LYS A 518 -30.86 -5.68 -32.68
CA LYS A 518 -31.30 -6.81 -33.49
C LYS A 518 -30.80 -8.10 -32.84
N GLY A 519 -31.50 -8.50 -31.79
CA GLY A 519 -31.56 -9.86 -31.26
C GLY A 519 -33.03 -10.21 -31.18
#